data_AF-A0A2E6LVQ8-F1
#
_entry.id   AF-A0A2E6LVQ8-F1
#
_cell.length_a   1.000
_cell.length_b   1.000
_cell.length_c   1.000
_cell.angle_alpha   90.00
_cell.angle_beta   90.00
_cell.angle_gamma   90.00
#
_symmetry.space_group_name_H-M   'P 1'
#
loop_
_entity.id
_entity.type
_entity.pdbx_description
1 polymer ?
#
loop_
_entity_poly.entity_id
_entity_poly.type
_entity_poly.pdbx_seq_one_letter_code
_entity_poly.pdbx_strand_id
1 'polypeptide(L)'
;MKLSVSKVLSLFAMILCLSQTAMADRGGRHGHDLRDVVGAWSGQVEITDPAGVEGFPTMLTFNQGGTMSEIHPLFSVDRVGLGNLMATPGHGVWEKVAKGYYKASFQLYIQGGPGNENYEGQLIGTNHINYFIMISEDGQQMKAKWASKMLSPEGVEIIGGGGSFEGTRINVAPLP
;
A
#
# COMPACT_ATOMS: atom_id res chain seq x y z
N MET A 1 -12.55 -63.43 -40.63
CA MET A 1 -12.11 -62.23 -39.88
C MET A 1 -11.93 -62.63 -38.43
N LYS A 2 -10.68 -62.51 -37.93
CA LYS A 2 -10.18 -62.76 -36.55
C LYS A 2 -10.96 -61.92 -35.52
N LEU A 3 -11.05 -62.14 -34.19
CA LEU A 3 -10.48 -63.04 -33.17
C LEU A 3 -11.38 -62.91 -31.92
N SER A 4 -11.77 -64.02 -31.29
CA SER A 4 -11.44 -64.47 -29.92
C SER A 4 -11.99 -63.70 -28.71
N VAL A 5 -12.84 -64.46 -28.00
CA VAL A 5 -13.25 -64.43 -26.59
C VAL A 5 -12.06 -64.63 -25.64
N SER A 6 -12.12 -64.06 -24.42
CA SER A 6 -11.77 -64.70 -23.12
C SER A 6 -11.64 -63.63 -22.02
N LYS A 7 -12.58 -63.55 -21.07
CA LYS A 7 -12.49 -64.03 -19.66
C LYS A 7 -11.27 -63.45 -18.93
N VAL A 8 -11.37 -62.86 -17.74
CA VAL A 8 -11.57 -63.50 -16.42
C VAL A 8 -11.75 -62.33 -15.41
N LEU A 9 -12.87 -62.17 -14.71
CA LEU A 9 -13.28 -62.76 -13.41
C LEU A 9 -12.47 -62.31 -12.18
N SER A 10 -13.20 -62.01 -11.10
CA SER A 10 -12.82 -62.21 -9.68
C SER A 10 -11.89 -61.17 -9.03
N LEU A 11 -11.98 -60.79 -7.74
CA LEU A 11 -12.85 -61.12 -6.60
C LEU A 11 -12.41 -60.21 -5.42
N PHE A 12 -13.34 -59.87 -4.53
CA PHE A 12 -13.22 -59.43 -3.12
C PHE A 12 -11.84 -59.12 -2.48
N ALA A 13 -11.75 -57.98 -1.76
CA ALA A 13 -11.25 -57.95 -0.38
C ALA A 13 -11.62 -56.62 0.32
N MET A 14 -12.32 -56.77 1.44
CA MET A 14 -12.66 -55.74 2.43
C MET A 14 -11.47 -55.54 3.38
N ILE A 15 -10.97 -54.31 3.56
CA ILE A 15 -10.11 -53.94 4.69
C ILE A 15 -10.56 -52.58 5.23
N LEU A 16 -11.19 -52.61 6.41
CA LEU A 16 -11.23 -51.47 7.32
C LEU A 16 -9.81 -51.28 7.87
N CYS A 17 -9.17 -50.17 7.50
CA CYS A 17 -8.02 -49.63 8.24
C CYS A 17 -8.41 -48.26 8.79
N LEU A 18 -8.61 -48.20 10.10
CA LEU A 18 -8.52 -46.97 10.88
C LEU A 18 -7.06 -46.52 10.85
N SER A 19 -6.74 -45.57 9.99
CA SER A 19 -5.50 -44.80 10.06
C SER A 19 -5.84 -43.37 10.41
N GLN A 20 -5.56 -43.02 11.66
CA GLN A 20 -5.38 -41.65 12.12
C GLN A 20 -4.37 -40.98 11.18
N THR A 21 -4.86 -40.15 10.25
CA THR A 21 -3.99 -39.16 9.62
C THR A 21 -4.02 -37.95 10.54
N ALA A 22 -2.86 -37.73 11.14
CA ALA A 22 -2.49 -36.55 11.88
C ALA A 22 -3.13 -35.30 11.27
N MET A 23 -3.53 -34.38 12.16
CA MET A 23 -3.75 -32.98 11.79
C MET A 23 -2.45 -32.44 11.20
N ALA A 24 -2.29 -32.62 9.88
CA ALA A 24 -1.38 -31.81 9.11
C ALA A 24 -2.02 -30.44 9.05
N ASP A 25 -1.47 -29.55 9.86
CA ASP A 25 -1.62 -28.11 9.80
C ASP A 25 -1.75 -27.67 8.33
N ARG A 26 -2.99 -27.47 7.88
CA ARG A 26 -3.32 -26.81 6.62
C ARG A 26 -3.35 -25.30 6.82
N GLY A 27 -2.53 -24.76 7.71
CA GLY A 27 -1.92 -23.45 7.53
C GLY A 27 -0.98 -23.49 6.33
N GLY A 28 -1.54 -23.71 5.14
CA GLY A 28 -0.81 -23.56 3.89
C GLY A 28 -0.39 -22.10 3.75
N ARG A 29 0.77 -21.76 4.32
CA ARG A 29 1.61 -20.70 3.79
C ARG A 29 1.87 -21.09 2.34
N HIS A 30 0.96 -20.66 1.46
CA HIS A 30 1.37 -20.21 0.14
C HIS A 30 2.63 -19.41 0.38
N GLY A 31 3.71 -19.73 -0.34
CA GLY A 31 4.96 -18.99 -0.24
C GLY A 31 4.68 -17.54 -0.62
N HIS A 32 4.17 -16.76 0.32
CA HIS A 32 3.93 -15.34 0.18
C HIS A 32 5.31 -14.76 -0.04
N ASP A 33 5.49 -14.12 -1.20
CA ASP A 33 6.65 -13.29 -1.44
C ASP A 33 6.70 -12.29 -0.29
N LEU A 34 7.66 -12.47 0.63
CA LEU A 34 7.78 -11.60 1.80
C LEU A 34 7.94 -10.14 1.35
N ARG A 35 8.41 -9.91 0.13
CA ARG A 35 8.54 -8.59 -0.49
C ARG A 35 7.24 -8.07 -1.11
N ASP A 36 6.08 -8.59 -0.73
CA ASP A 36 4.78 -8.05 -1.14
C ASP A 36 4.50 -6.70 -0.47
N VAL A 37 3.95 -5.75 -1.22
CA VAL A 37 3.59 -4.43 -0.70
C VAL A 37 2.27 -4.46 0.08
N VAL A 38 1.40 -5.45 -0.21
CA VAL A 38 0.07 -5.57 0.40
C VAL A 38 0.15 -5.56 1.94
N GLY A 39 -0.72 -4.76 2.56
CA GLY A 39 -0.76 -4.55 4.01
C GLY A 39 -0.66 -3.08 4.41
N ALA A 40 -0.51 -2.86 5.71
CA ALA A 40 -0.41 -1.52 6.30
C ALA A 40 1.03 -1.20 6.73
N TRP A 41 1.42 0.06 6.55
CA TRP A 41 2.75 0.58 6.79
C TRP A 41 2.67 1.89 7.55
N SER A 42 3.58 2.11 8.49
CA SER A 42 3.77 3.39 9.17
C SER A 42 5.17 3.89 8.87
N GLY A 43 5.33 5.17 8.58
CA GLY A 43 6.64 5.71 8.28
C GLY A 43 6.70 7.22 8.32
N GLN A 44 7.84 7.72 7.85
CA GLN A 44 8.18 9.13 7.84
C GLN A 44 8.41 9.58 6.40
N VAL A 45 7.73 10.65 6.00
CA VAL A 45 8.00 11.39 4.77
C VAL A 45 9.09 12.39 5.06
N GLU A 46 10.12 12.39 4.23
CA GLU A 46 11.14 13.42 4.14
C GLU A 46 10.88 14.25 2.89
N ILE A 47 10.87 15.58 3.05
CA ILE A 47 10.75 16.53 1.94
C ILE A 47 12.16 17.06 1.64
N THR A 48 12.64 16.79 0.43
CA THR A 48 13.94 17.30 -0.03
C THR A 48 13.79 18.46 -0.99
N ASP A 49 12.61 18.61 -1.58
CA ASP A 49 12.27 19.68 -2.50
C ASP A 49 10.81 20.10 -2.27
N PRO A 50 10.54 21.38 -1.94
CA PRO A 50 11.52 22.44 -1.67
C PRO A 50 12.31 22.20 -0.38
N ALA A 51 13.55 22.68 -0.34
CA ALA A 51 14.40 22.55 0.84
C ALA A 51 13.86 23.36 2.04
N GLY A 52 14.02 22.81 3.25
CA GLY A 52 13.62 23.49 4.48
C GLY A 52 12.18 23.23 4.93
N VAL A 53 11.40 22.48 4.15
CA VAL A 53 10.08 22.01 4.60
C VAL A 53 10.24 20.77 5.46
N GLU A 54 9.65 20.78 6.66
CA GLU A 54 9.72 19.65 7.57
C GLU A 54 8.95 18.44 7.04
N GLY A 55 9.53 17.26 7.23
CA GLY A 55 8.85 15.98 7.03
C GLY A 55 7.63 15.77 7.94
N PHE A 56 6.94 14.65 7.74
CA PHE A 56 5.79 14.27 8.57
C PHE A 56 5.57 12.76 8.59
N PRO A 57 4.96 12.21 9.65
CA PRO A 57 4.58 10.82 9.70
C PRO A 57 3.37 10.55 8.79
N THR A 58 3.32 9.38 8.17
CA THR A 58 2.19 8.91 7.35
C THR A 58 1.98 7.40 7.53
N MET A 59 0.74 6.97 7.30
CA MET A 59 0.35 5.58 7.17
C MET A 59 -0.12 5.28 5.76
N LEU A 60 0.36 4.17 5.20
CA LEU A 60 -0.01 3.68 3.88
C LEU A 60 -0.68 2.32 4.02
N THR A 61 -1.78 2.09 3.31
CA THR A 61 -2.42 0.77 3.19
C THR A 61 -2.51 0.38 1.74
N PHE A 62 -1.92 -0.76 1.38
CA PHE A 62 -1.98 -1.34 0.04
C PHE A 62 -2.92 -2.54 0.07
N ASN A 63 -4.03 -2.45 -0.65
CA ASN A 63 -5.00 -3.52 -0.73
C ASN A 63 -4.64 -4.52 -1.82
N GLN A 64 -5.02 -5.77 -1.61
CA GLN A 64 -5.03 -6.75 -2.69
C GLN A 64 -5.93 -6.25 -3.82
N GLY A 65 -5.48 -6.36 -5.07
CA GLY A 65 -6.21 -5.85 -6.24
C GLY A 65 -5.76 -4.47 -6.74
N GLY A 66 -4.70 -3.89 -6.17
CA GLY A 66 -4.03 -2.73 -6.76
C GLY A 66 -4.55 -1.37 -6.32
N THR A 67 -5.33 -1.28 -5.24
CA THR A 67 -5.76 0.01 -4.65
C THR A 67 -4.96 0.34 -3.40
N MET A 68 -4.83 1.63 -3.06
CA MET A 68 -4.19 2.08 -1.84
C MET A 68 -4.91 3.26 -1.18
N SER A 69 -4.62 3.44 0.11
CA SER A 69 -5.03 4.59 0.90
C SER A 69 -3.84 5.16 1.67
N GLU A 70 -3.86 6.47 1.90
CA GLU A 70 -2.84 7.19 2.67
C GLU A 70 -3.52 8.06 3.74
N ILE A 71 -2.92 8.14 4.92
CA ILE A 71 -3.36 9.02 6.01
C ILE A 71 -2.14 9.65 6.68
N HIS A 72 -2.16 10.97 6.82
CA HIS A 72 -1.19 11.77 7.58
C HIS A 72 -1.92 12.79 8.47
N PRO A 73 -1.22 13.56 9.34
CA PRO A 73 -1.84 14.61 10.14
C PRO A 73 -2.65 15.59 9.29
N LEU A 74 -3.96 15.66 9.54
CA LEU A 74 -4.91 16.36 8.68
C LEU A 74 -4.76 17.89 8.69
N PHE A 75 -4.03 18.46 9.65
CA PHE A 75 -3.87 19.91 9.80
C PHE A 75 -2.38 20.25 9.82
N SER A 76 -1.99 21.26 9.05
CA SER A 76 -0.63 21.80 9.06
C SER A 76 -0.65 23.32 9.10
N VAL A 77 0.25 23.89 9.90
CA VAL A 77 0.44 25.34 10.00
C VAL A 77 1.48 25.75 8.96
N ASP A 78 1.05 26.62 8.05
CA ASP A 78 1.82 27.30 6.99
C ASP A 78 3.20 26.71 6.65
N ARG A 79 3.21 25.49 6.10
CA ARG A 79 4.46 24.80 5.74
C ARG A 79 5.06 25.27 4.42
N VAL A 80 4.25 25.88 3.56
CA VAL A 80 4.57 26.14 2.15
C VAL A 80 4.15 27.53 1.68
N GLY A 81 3.86 28.46 2.59
CA GLY A 81 3.45 29.82 2.25
C GLY A 81 2.02 29.93 1.73
N LEU A 82 1.18 28.94 2.02
CA LEU A 82 -0.24 28.92 1.64
C LEU A 82 -1.18 29.13 2.84
N GLY A 83 -0.62 29.46 4.01
CA GLY A 83 -1.36 29.56 5.27
C GLY A 83 -1.67 28.19 5.86
N ASN A 84 -2.59 28.16 6.83
CA ASN A 84 -3.01 26.90 7.45
C ASN A 84 -3.71 26.00 6.43
N LEU A 85 -3.33 24.72 6.38
CA LEU A 85 -3.87 23.77 5.43
C LEU A 85 -4.52 22.59 6.14
N MET A 86 -5.54 22.03 5.49
CA MET A 86 -6.08 20.72 5.79
C MET A 86 -5.96 19.78 4.60
N ALA A 87 -5.76 18.49 4.88
CA ALA A 87 -5.69 17.44 3.88
C ALA A 87 -6.76 16.37 4.13
N THR A 88 -7.32 15.80 3.08
CA THR A 88 -8.12 14.56 3.18
C THR A 88 -7.22 13.33 3.22
N PRO A 89 -7.74 12.16 3.61
CA PRO A 89 -7.09 10.89 3.28
C PRO A 89 -6.82 10.79 1.77
N GLY A 90 -5.68 10.21 1.43
CA GLY A 90 -5.30 9.91 0.06
C GLY A 90 -5.91 8.60 -0.44
N HIS A 91 -6.29 8.59 -1.71
CA HIS A 91 -6.79 7.39 -2.39
C HIS A 91 -6.08 7.21 -3.73
N GLY A 92 -5.75 5.97 -4.06
CA GLY A 92 -4.99 5.70 -5.27
C GLY A 92 -4.89 4.25 -5.64
N VAL A 93 -3.92 3.99 -6.51
CA VAL A 93 -3.63 2.68 -7.10
C VAL A 93 -2.14 2.37 -7.01
N TRP A 94 -1.81 1.09 -7.10
CA TRP A 94 -0.44 0.61 -7.12
C TRP A 94 -0.28 -0.57 -8.07
N GLU A 95 0.94 -0.77 -8.56
CA GLU A 95 1.32 -1.91 -9.39
C GLU A 95 2.70 -2.44 -9.01
N LYS A 96 2.90 -3.75 -9.19
CA LYS A 96 4.20 -4.39 -9.04
C LYS A 96 4.99 -4.24 -10.34
N VAL A 97 6.18 -3.64 -10.26
CA VAL A 97 7.06 -3.48 -11.44
C VAL A 97 8.14 -4.55 -11.51
N ALA A 98 8.60 -5.04 -10.37
CA ALA A 98 9.53 -6.16 -10.24
C ALA A 98 9.43 -6.79 -8.85
N LYS A 99 10.19 -7.85 -8.57
CA LYS A 99 10.22 -8.48 -7.24
C LYS A 99 10.71 -7.50 -6.18
N GLY A 100 9.82 -7.11 -5.26
CA GLY A 100 10.10 -6.12 -4.21
C GLY A 100 10.11 -4.66 -4.67
N TYR A 101 9.69 -4.37 -5.91
CA TYR A 101 9.61 -3.02 -6.46
C TYR A 101 8.19 -2.72 -6.96
N TYR A 102 7.69 -1.55 -6.59
CA TYR A 102 6.32 -1.12 -6.90
C TYR A 102 6.27 0.34 -7.32
N LYS A 103 5.21 0.69 -8.04
CA LYS A 103 4.81 2.09 -8.26
C LYS A 103 3.45 2.31 -7.63
N ALA A 104 3.22 3.50 -7.10
CA ALA A 104 1.91 3.90 -6.63
C ALA A 104 1.61 5.34 -7.03
N SER A 105 0.34 5.61 -7.30
CA SER A 105 -0.16 6.95 -7.62
C SER A 105 -1.43 7.16 -6.81
N PHE A 106 -1.48 8.25 -6.05
CA PHE A 106 -2.65 8.60 -5.25
C PHE A 106 -2.88 10.10 -5.25
N GLN A 107 -4.07 10.49 -4.85
CA GLN A 107 -4.47 11.88 -4.76
C GLN A 107 -5.21 12.16 -3.46
N LEU A 108 -5.11 13.40 -3.02
CA LEU A 108 -5.82 13.94 -1.86
C LEU A 108 -6.20 15.39 -2.13
N TYR A 109 -7.25 15.86 -1.47
CA TYR A 109 -7.65 17.24 -1.53
C TYR A 109 -6.95 18.06 -0.46
N ILE A 110 -6.52 19.26 -0.83
CA ILE A 110 -5.98 20.28 0.07
C ILE A 110 -6.98 21.41 0.17
N GLN A 111 -7.32 21.76 1.41
CA GLN A 111 -8.27 22.80 1.75
C GLN A 111 -7.60 23.83 2.66
N GLY A 112 -8.10 25.07 2.67
CA GLY A 112 -7.68 26.03 3.69
C GLY A 112 -8.19 25.61 5.06
N GLY A 113 -7.26 25.47 6.00
CA GLY A 113 -7.58 25.17 7.40
C GLY A 113 -8.13 26.38 8.14
N PRO A 114 -8.53 26.19 9.42
CA PRO A 114 -8.97 27.28 10.27
C PRO A 114 -7.95 28.43 10.32
N GLY A 115 -8.42 29.66 10.16
CA GLY A 115 -7.57 30.86 10.13
C GLY A 115 -6.72 31.04 8.87
N ASN A 116 -7.00 30.29 7.79
CA ASN A 116 -6.42 30.57 6.48
C ASN A 116 -7.08 31.83 5.87
N GLU A 117 -6.30 32.90 5.69
CA GLU A 117 -6.84 34.22 5.27
C GLU A 117 -7.52 34.22 3.90
N ASN A 118 -7.15 33.31 3.00
CA ASN A 118 -7.59 33.33 1.61
C ASN A 118 -8.56 32.19 1.27
N TYR A 119 -8.47 31.06 1.99
CA TYR A 119 -9.10 29.80 1.58
C TYR A 119 -9.79 29.04 2.71
N GLU A 120 -10.10 29.67 3.86
CA GLU A 120 -10.72 28.98 5.00
C GLU A 120 -11.97 28.17 4.60
N GLY A 121 -11.90 26.84 4.80
CA GLY A 121 -12.96 25.90 4.45
C GLY A 121 -13.12 25.63 2.94
N GLN A 122 -12.30 26.22 2.09
CA GLN A 122 -12.37 26.10 0.64
C GLN A 122 -11.36 25.09 0.11
N LEU A 123 -11.70 24.41 -1.00
CA LEU A 123 -10.77 23.59 -1.76
C LEU A 123 -9.73 24.51 -2.42
N ILE A 124 -8.45 24.29 -2.10
CA ILE A 124 -7.33 24.96 -2.75
C ILE A 124 -6.93 24.18 -3.99
N GLY A 125 -6.83 22.85 -3.88
CA GLY A 125 -6.41 22.02 -4.99
C GLY A 125 -6.39 20.53 -4.69
N THR A 126 -6.03 19.75 -5.71
CA THR A 126 -5.79 18.31 -5.61
C THR A 126 -4.29 18.07 -5.69
N ASN A 127 -3.72 17.42 -4.68
CA ASN A 127 -2.34 16.99 -4.70
C ASN A 127 -2.26 15.59 -5.32
N HIS A 128 -1.50 15.45 -6.39
CA HIS A 128 -1.22 14.19 -7.08
C HIS A 128 0.16 13.72 -6.68
N ILE A 129 0.26 12.53 -6.12
CA ILE A 129 1.50 11.99 -5.55
C ILE A 129 1.84 10.67 -6.22
N ASN A 130 3.12 10.51 -6.58
CA ASN A 130 3.64 9.30 -7.21
C ASN A 130 4.81 8.76 -6.39
N TYR A 131 4.79 7.46 -6.11
CA TYR A 131 5.84 6.75 -5.37
C TYR A 131 6.52 5.72 -6.26
N PHE A 132 7.83 5.60 -6.11
CA PHE A 132 8.59 4.41 -6.48
C PHE A 132 9.07 3.72 -5.20
N ILE A 133 8.62 2.48 -4.99
CA ILE A 133 8.67 1.79 -3.70
C ILE A 133 9.58 0.57 -3.80
N MET A 134 10.35 0.35 -2.74
CA MET A 134 11.20 -0.81 -2.50
C MET A 134 10.85 -1.47 -1.17
N ILE A 135 10.63 -2.79 -1.19
CA ILE A 135 10.40 -3.60 0.01
C ILE A 135 11.65 -4.42 0.31
N SER A 136 12.08 -4.40 1.58
CA SER A 136 13.24 -5.18 2.05
C SER A 136 13.03 -6.68 1.89
N GLU A 137 14.12 -7.45 1.98
CA GLU A 137 14.08 -8.89 1.71
C GLU A 137 13.19 -9.67 2.68
N ASP A 138 13.14 -9.23 3.94
CA ASP A 138 12.32 -9.78 5.02
C ASP A 138 10.87 -9.27 5.01
N GLY A 139 10.54 -8.35 4.10
CA GLY A 139 9.21 -7.77 4.00
C GLY A 139 8.87 -6.75 5.08
N GLN A 140 9.79 -6.35 5.95
CA GLN A 140 9.48 -5.54 7.13
C GLN A 140 9.72 -4.04 6.93
N GLN A 141 10.51 -3.66 5.94
CA GLN A 141 10.89 -2.27 5.67
C GLN A 141 10.45 -1.84 4.28
N MET A 142 10.01 -0.59 4.18
CA MET A 142 9.68 0.09 2.95
C MET A 142 10.57 1.32 2.81
N LYS A 143 11.15 1.48 1.62
CA LYS A 143 11.77 2.74 1.19
C LYS A 143 11.08 3.21 -0.08
N ALA A 144 10.84 4.50 -0.21
CA ALA A 144 10.32 5.05 -1.44
C ALA A 144 10.97 6.40 -1.79
N LYS A 145 10.97 6.69 -3.09
CA LYS A 145 11.10 8.06 -3.60
C LYS A 145 9.74 8.53 -4.05
N TRP A 146 9.43 9.79 -3.80
CA TRP A 146 8.14 10.35 -4.17
C TRP A 146 8.28 11.72 -4.82
N ALA A 147 7.29 12.04 -5.64
CA ALA A 147 7.10 13.36 -6.23
C ALA A 147 5.61 13.73 -6.18
N SER A 148 5.31 15.01 -5.96
CA SER A 148 3.94 15.51 -5.92
C SER A 148 3.75 16.75 -6.78
N LYS A 149 2.50 16.95 -7.21
CA LYS A 149 2.02 18.15 -7.88
C LYS A 149 0.64 18.50 -7.38
N MET A 150 0.49 19.68 -6.81
CA MET A 150 -0.80 20.25 -6.46
C MET A 150 -1.34 21.07 -7.61
N LEU A 151 -2.53 20.71 -8.08
CA LEU A 151 -3.23 21.40 -9.15
C LEU A 151 -4.45 22.13 -8.57
N SER A 152 -4.68 23.35 -9.05
CA SER A 152 -5.92 24.07 -8.81
C SER A 152 -7.12 23.34 -9.46
N PRO A 153 -8.36 23.70 -9.12
CA PRO A 153 -9.56 23.15 -9.79
C PRO A 153 -9.54 23.34 -11.32
N GLU A 154 -8.85 24.36 -11.82
CA GLU A 154 -8.67 24.66 -13.25
C GLU A 154 -7.52 23.88 -13.89
N GLY A 155 -6.79 23.07 -13.12
CA GLY A 155 -5.66 22.26 -13.60
C GLY A 155 -4.33 23.00 -13.66
N VAL A 156 -4.22 24.20 -13.08
CA VAL A 156 -2.96 24.96 -13.01
C VAL A 156 -2.12 24.45 -11.84
N GLU A 157 -0.83 24.21 -12.06
CA GLU A 157 0.08 23.81 -10.98
C GLU A 157 0.27 24.95 -9.97
N ILE A 158 -0.08 24.68 -8.71
CA ILE A 158 0.07 25.61 -7.58
C ILE A 158 1.45 25.43 -6.95
N ILE A 159 1.81 24.18 -6.65
CA ILE A 159 3.08 23.81 -6.02
C ILE A 159 3.42 22.35 -6.33
N GLY A 160 4.71 22.05 -6.43
CA GLY A 160 5.22 20.69 -6.53
C GLY A 160 6.28 20.42 -5.46
N GLY A 161 6.64 19.14 -5.30
CA GLY A 161 7.69 18.75 -4.38
C GLY A 161 8.10 17.30 -4.54
N GLY A 162 9.06 16.89 -3.74
CA GLY A 162 9.55 15.52 -3.75
C GLY A 162 10.45 15.19 -2.58
N GLY A 163 10.73 13.91 -2.43
CA GLY A 163 11.62 13.43 -1.40
C GLY A 163 11.64 11.92 -1.25
N SER A 164 11.74 11.48 0.00
CA SER A 164 11.77 10.05 0.35
C SER A 164 10.75 9.70 1.41
N PHE A 165 10.48 8.41 1.50
CA PHE A 165 9.73 7.80 2.58
C PHE A 165 10.51 6.60 3.10
N GLU A 166 10.56 6.45 4.41
CA GLU A 166 11.00 5.22 5.07
C GLU A 166 9.94 4.77 6.07
N GLY A 167 9.61 3.48 6.07
CA GLY A 167 8.55 2.96 6.92
C GLY A 167 8.68 1.49 7.24
N THR A 168 7.93 1.07 8.24
CA THR A 168 7.87 -0.29 8.75
C THR A 168 6.49 -0.88 8.56
N ARG A 169 6.44 -2.20 8.38
CA ARG A 169 5.16 -2.92 8.31
C ARG A 169 4.47 -2.90 9.66
N ILE A 170 3.19 -2.59 9.68
CA ILE A 170 2.35 -2.73 10.86
C ILE A 170 1.95 -4.20 10.99
N ASN A 171 2.39 -4.83 12.07
CA ASN A 171 2.10 -6.23 12.37
C ASN A 171 1.05 -6.32 13.49
N VAL A 172 0.32 -7.43 13.51
CA VAL A 172 -0.57 -7.76 14.62
C VAL A 172 0.27 -7.98 15.86
N ALA A 173 0.03 -7.19 16.91
CA ALA A 173 0.63 -7.42 18.21
C ALA A 173 -0.01 -8.64 18.88
N PRO A 174 0.77 -9.50 19.56
CA PRO A 174 0.20 -10.56 20.38
C PRO A 174 -0.68 -9.95 21.48
N LEU A 175 -1.77 -10.62 21.81
CA LEU A 175 -2.57 -10.27 22.99
C LEU A 175 -1.78 -10.59 24.27
N PRO A 176 -1.96 -9.80 25.35
CA PRO A 176 -1.32 -10.06 26.63
C PRO A 176 -1.74 -11.38 27.27
#